data_AF-A0A5J4RGQ9-F1
#
_entry.id   AF-A0A5J4RGQ9-F1
#
_cell.length_a   1.000
_cell.length_b   1.000
_cell.length_c   1.000
_cell.angle_alpha   90.00
_cell.angle_beta   90.00
_cell.angle_gamma   90.00
#
_symmetry.space_group_name_H-M   'P 1'
#
loop_
_entity.id
_entity.type
_entity.pdbx_description
1 polymer ?
#
loop_
_entity_poly.entity_id
_entity_poly.type
_entity_poly.pdbx_seq_one_letter_code
_entity_poly.pdbx_strand_id
1 'polypeptide(L)'
;MNDKSIITIKSDQTSTVTISQTTFTSIKQSGTGNGAVINAQLNGESKLTIKDGSQFSGCQSVGSGGAIYAILNSVNNGGIFIGGTSKTSFSSCRSSDKGGCIYIDVGIGSEDKFKFDGASYSSDNEGIYGNNLFINAKGSLRSAVPINQGSKLGAGEDSYEKQNLNNLIGYDPSNSTFAIPLYYVYTIPEQYIYHVKNPSDSGSFVNGSGDDNVGCGHYQWPCVTIKYGLEQSSIASSPNII
;
A
#
# COMPACT_ATOMS: atom_id res chain seq x y z
N MET A 1 15.25 -3.22 15.31
CA MET A 1 14.90 -1.86 14.82
C MET A 1 16.07 -0.94 15.15
N ASN A 2 16.45 -0.05 14.23
CA ASN A 2 17.29 1.09 14.61
C ASN A 2 16.35 2.10 15.28
N ASP A 3 16.49 2.30 16.59
CA ASP A 3 15.63 3.11 17.47
C ASP A 3 15.77 4.63 17.19
N LYS A 4 15.53 5.05 15.95
CA LYS A 4 15.74 6.44 15.48
C LYS A 4 14.46 7.15 15.09
N SER A 5 13.32 6.51 15.30
CA SER A 5 11.98 7.07 15.09
C SER A 5 11.50 7.71 16.38
N ILE A 6 10.66 8.75 16.28
CA ILE A 6 10.06 9.41 17.46
C ILE A 6 9.27 8.39 18.30
N ILE A 7 8.48 7.56 17.62
CA ILE A 7 7.65 6.52 18.24
C ILE A 7 8.13 5.17 17.72
N THR A 8 8.58 4.31 18.64
CA THR A 8 8.94 2.93 18.33
C THR A 8 7.99 1.99 19.07
N ILE A 9 7.32 1.11 18.34
CA ILE A 9 6.49 0.04 18.91
C ILE A 9 7.21 -1.29 18.66
N LYS A 10 7.61 -1.97 19.72
CA LYS A 10 8.33 -3.24 19.66
C LYS A 10 7.35 -4.41 19.82
N SER A 11 7.74 -5.59 19.33
CA SER A 11 6.92 -6.80 19.33
C SER A 11 6.99 -7.62 20.63
N ASP A 12 7.74 -7.15 21.61
CA ASP A 12 8.00 -7.85 22.87
C ASP A 12 6.77 -7.86 23.79
N GLN A 13 5.88 -6.88 23.66
CA GLN A 13 4.65 -6.79 24.43
C GLN A 13 3.49 -6.25 23.58
N THR A 14 2.27 -6.64 23.96
CA THR A 14 1.06 -6.02 23.42
C THR A 14 1.08 -4.53 23.72
N SER A 15 1.05 -3.72 22.68
CA SER A 15 1.14 -2.26 22.77
C SER A 15 -0.05 -1.61 22.08
N THR A 16 -0.70 -0.67 22.77
CA THR A 16 -1.74 0.17 22.17
C THR A 16 -1.27 1.62 22.15
N VAL A 17 -1.17 2.20 20.95
CA VAL A 17 -0.79 3.60 20.74
C VAL A 17 -1.90 4.30 19.97
N THR A 18 -2.34 5.46 20.47
CA THR A 18 -3.29 6.34 19.79
C THR A 18 -2.68 7.72 19.61
N ILE A 19 -2.69 8.19 18.36
CA ILE A 19 -2.27 9.54 17.96
C ILE A 19 -3.51 10.25 17.42
N SER A 20 -3.81 11.43 17.94
CA SER A 20 -5.02 12.17 17.62
C SER A 20 -4.71 13.65 17.53
N GLN A 21 -5.19 14.34 16.49
CA GLN A 21 -5.02 15.79 16.33
C GLN A 21 -3.56 16.27 16.52
N THR A 22 -2.59 15.46 16.07
CA THR A 22 -1.16 15.72 16.29
C THR A 22 -0.48 16.09 14.99
N THR A 23 0.47 17.03 15.03
CA THR A 23 1.26 17.45 13.87
C THR A 23 2.72 17.03 14.04
N PHE A 24 3.26 16.34 13.05
CA PHE A 24 4.67 16.03 12.89
C PHE A 24 5.19 16.74 11.64
N THR A 25 6.12 17.68 11.82
CA THR A 25 6.63 18.51 10.72
C THR A 25 8.14 18.44 10.64
N SER A 26 8.67 18.24 9.43
CA SER A 26 10.11 18.27 9.12
C SER A 26 10.95 17.27 9.92
N ILE A 27 10.35 16.13 10.28
CA ILE A 27 11.04 15.07 11.03
C ILE A 27 11.91 14.27 10.06
N LYS A 28 13.23 14.35 10.23
CA LYS A 28 14.19 13.61 9.41
C LYS A 28 14.94 12.61 10.25
N GLN A 29 14.94 11.35 9.81
CA GLN A 29 15.70 10.32 10.47
C GLN A 29 17.21 10.54 10.26
N SER A 30 18.00 10.38 11.33
CA SER A 30 19.46 10.51 11.25
C SER A 30 20.12 9.16 10.93
N GLY A 31 20.85 9.05 9.82
CA GLY A 31 21.50 7.81 9.39
C GLY A 31 20.52 6.73 8.88
N THR A 32 20.90 5.46 8.95
CA THR A 32 20.11 4.37 8.36
C THR A 32 18.95 3.93 9.26
N GLY A 33 17.75 3.87 8.69
CA GLY A 33 16.55 3.34 9.33
C GLY A 33 15.29 3.62 8.50
N ASN A 34 14.14 3.17 9.00
CA ASN A 34 12.82 3.36 8.38
C ASN A 34 11.97 4.33 9.21
N GLY A 35 10.86 4.83 8.67
CA GLY A 35 9.81 5.48 9.46
C GLY A 35 10.31 6.64 10.30
N ALA A 36 10.45 7.86 9.77
CA ALA A 36 11.05 8.96 10.54
C ALA A 36 10.27 9.29 11.81
N VAL A 37 8.94 9.20 11.77
CA VAL A 37 8.08 9.46 12.92
C VAL A 37 7.76 8.16 13.66
N ILE A 38 7.28 7.15 12.93
CA ILE A 38 6.79 5.91 13.54
C ILE A 38 7.48 4.70 12.91
N ASN A 39 8.04 3.85 13.77
CA ASN A 39 8.50 2.51 13.41
C ASN A 39 7.81 1.49 14.31
N ALA A 40 6.90 0.71 13.75
CA ALA A 40 6.01 -0.15 14.51
C ALA A 40 6.13 -1.61 14.08
N GLN A 41 6.31 -2.50 15.05
CA GLN A 41 6.12 -3.94 14.86
C GLN A 41 4.93 -4.37 15.69
N LEU A 42 3.85 -4.71 15.00
CA LEU A 42 2.56 -5.05 15.58
C LEU A 42 2.36 -6.56 15.49
N ASN A 43 2.27 -7.20 16.66
CA ASN A 43 2.00 -8.63 16.80
C ASN A 43 0.81 -8.86 17.74
N GLY A 44 0.12 -9.98 17.59
CA GLY A 44 -0.97 -10.38 18.49
C GLY A 44 -2.08 -9.33 18.55
N GLU A 45 -2.21 -8.66 19.69
CA GLU A 45 -3.24 -7.64 19.92
C GLU A 45 -2.70 -6.20 19.82
N SER A 46 -1.43 -6.00 19.44
CA SER A 46 -0.85 -4.66 19.33
C SER A 46 -1.56 -3.81 18.28
N LYS A 47 -1.86 -2.56 18.65
CA LYS A 47 -2.68 -1.64 17.87
C LYS A 47 -2.07 -0.25 17.80
N LEU A 48 -1.95 0.27 16.59
CA LEU A 48 -1.63 1.67 16.31
C LEU A 48 -2.83 2.34 15.66
N THR A 49 -3.35 3.39 16.28
CA THR A 49 -4.43 4.20 15.73
C THR A 49 -3.98 5.64 15.54
N ILE A 50 -4.15 6.19 14.35
CA ILE A 50 -3.91 7.59 14.01
C ILE A 50 -5.24 8.18 13.56
N LYS A 51 -5.66 9.30 14.14
CA LYS A 51 -7.00 9.81 13.88
C LYS A 51 -7.16 11.30 14.00
N ASP A 52 -8.35 11.74 13.61
CA ASP A 52 -8.91 13.06 13.89
C ASP A 52 -7.98 14.18 13.42
N GLY A 53 -7.63 14.20 12.13
CA GLY A 53 -6.93 15.33 11.53
C GLY A 53 -5.44 15.46 11.92
N SER A 54 -4.77 14.35 12.23
CA SER A 54 -3.32 14.37 12.42
C SER A 54 -2.58 14.73 11.11
N GLN A 55 -1.35 15.25 11.20
CA GLN A 55 -0.61 15.74 10.04
C GLN A 55 0.82 15.22 10.07
N PHE A 56 1.28 14.69 8.93
CA PHE A 56 2.66 14.29 8.69
C PHE A 56 3.17 15.09 7.49
N SER A 57 4.04 16.06 7.76
CA SER A 57 4.53 16.98 6.73
C SER A 57 6.05 17.03 6.71
N GLY A 58 6.66 16.85 5.54
CA GLY A 58 8.12 16.93 5.40
C GLY A 58 8.89 15.83 6.16
N CYS A 59 8.24 14.70 6.48
CA CYS A 59 8.87 13.58 7.18
C CYS A 59 9.75 12.76 6.23
N GLN A 60 10.99 12.45 6.61
CA GLN A 60 11.96 11.82 5.71
C GLN A 60 12.75 10.68 6.36
N SER A 61 12.75 9.51 5.72
CA SER A 61 13.58 8.35 6.10
C SER A 61 14.53 7.96 4.97
N VAL A 62 15.70 7.41 5.34
CA VAL A 62 16.64 6.83 4.36
C VAL A 62 16.17 5.44 3.90
N GLY A 63 15.46 4.71 4.75
CA GLY A 63 14.81 3.45 4.40
C GLY A 63 13.34 3.66 4.02
N SER A 64 12.54 2.62 4.11
CA SER A 64 11.14 2.60 3.71
C SER A 64 10.23 3.40 4.67
N GLY A 65 9.15 3.96 4.15
CA GLY A 65 8.15 4.69 4.94
C GLY A 65 8.67 6.04 5.44
N GLY A 66 8.55 7.11 4.65
CA GLY A 66 9.12 8.40 5.02
C GLY A 66 8.63 8.93 6.37
N ALA A 67 7.36 8.74 6.68
CA ALA A 67 6.77 9.03 7.98
C ALA A 67 6.59 7.78 8.84
N ILE A 68 5.99 6.74 8.26
CA ILE A 68 5.52 5.56 8.97
C ILE A 68 6.06 4.30 8.31
N TYR A 69 6.71 3.47 9.11
CA TYR A 69 7.06 2.10 8.76
C TYR A 69 6.37 1.16 9.74
N ALA A 70 5.61 0.19 9.24
CA ALA A 70 4.98 -0.82 10.08
C ALA A 70 5.20 -2.24 9.56
N ILE A 71 5.35 -3.18 10.48
CA ILE A 71 5.33 -4.62 10.23
C ILE A 71 4.13 -5.18 11.00
N LEU A 72 3.23 -5.85 10.31
CA LEU A 72 2.08 -6.54 10.87
C LEU A 72 2.39 -8.03 10.80
N ASN A 73 2.76 -8.64 11.91
CA ASN A 73 3.11 -10.06 11.93
C ASN A 73 2.25 -10.80 12.95
N SER A 74 1.47 -11.78 12.47
CA SER A 74 0.61 -12.59 13.34
C SER A 74 -0.34 -11.73 14.20
N VAL A 75 -0.99 -10.74 13.55
CA VAL A 75 -1.94 -9.84 14.21
C VAL A 75 -3.33 -10.49 14.25
N ASN A 76 -3.90 -10.61 15.44
CA ASN A 76 -5.21 -11.23 15.66
C ASN A 76 -6.32 -10.15 15.74
N ASN A 77 -6.30 -9.34 16.81
CA ASN A 77 -7.29 -8.30 17.09
C ASN A 77 -6.73 -6.87 17.01
N GLY A 78 -5.42 -6.75 16.75
CA GLY A 78 -4.71 -5.49 16.63
C GLY A 78 -4.69 -4.93 15.20
N GLY A 79 -3.67 -4.15 14.89
CA GLY A 79 -3.43 -3.62 13.54
C GLY A 79 -3.06 -2.14 13.50
N ILE A 80 -2.96 -1.60 12.30
CA ILE A 80 -2.70 -0.16 12.06
C ILE A 80 -3.88 0.50 11.38
N PHE A 81 -4.42 1.55 11.99
CA PHE A 81 -5.63 2.22 11.52
C PHE A 81 -5.43 3.72 11.42
N ILE A 82 -5.76 4.30 10.27
CA ILE A 82 -5.82 5.74 10.04
C ILE A 82 -7.28 6.09 9.74
N GLY A 83 -7.93 6.83 10.64
CA GLY A 83 -9.38 7.04 10.61
C GLY A 83 -9.83 8.28 11.38
N GLY A 84 -11.05 8.23 11.90
CA GLY A 84 -11.63 9.29 12.72
C GLY A 84 -12.49 10.27 11.92
N THR A 85 -12.78 11.41 12.54
CA THR A 85 -13.73 12.42 12.03
C THR A 85 -13.14 13.28 10.92
N SER A 86 -11.86 13.65 11.05
CA SER A 86 -11.12 14.46 10.09
C SER A 86 -9.99 13.65 9.46
N LYS A 87 -9.75 13.85 8.16
CA LYS A 87 -8.69 13.16 7.42
C LYS A 87 -7.30 13.49 7.97
N THR A 88 -6.47 12.48 8.14
CA THR A 88 -5.05 12.60 8.46
C THR A 88 -4.28 12.89 7.17
N SER A 89 -3.50 13.98 7.13
CA SER A 89 -2.79 14.41 5.92
C SER A 89 -1.32 13.97 5.90
N PHE A 90 -0.86 13.60 4.71
CA PHE A 90 0.53 13.27 4.41
C PHE A 90 1.03 14.15 3.25
N SER A 91 2.05 14.97 3.50
CA SER A 91 2.57 15.95 2.53
C SER A 91 4.08 16.06 2.58
N SER A 92 4.71 16.27 1.43
CA SER A 92 6.17 16.39 1.27
C SER A 92 6.97 15.27 1.98
N CYS A 93 6.36 14.11 2.23
CA CYS A 93 7.02 12.97 2.86
C CYS A 93 7.94 12.28 1.86
N ARG A 94 9.11 11.81 2.31
CA ARG A 94 10.09 11.17 1.44
C ARG A 94 10.71 9.94 2.04
N SER A 95 10.84 8.90 1.23
CA SER A 95 11.64 7.71 1.52
C SER A 95 12.68 7.53 0.42
N SER A 96 13.92 7.16 0.76
CA SER A 96 14.90 6.75 -0.25
C SER A 96 14.74 5.28 -0.68
N ASP A 97 13.68 4.59 -0.24
CA ASP A 97 13.30 3.25 -0.67
C ASP A 97 11.80 3.24 -1.05
N LYS A 98 10.94 2.50 -0.34
CA LYS A 98 9.53 2.31 -0.71
C LYS A 98 8.60 3.05 0.23
N GLY A 99 7.46 3.50 -0.28
CA GLY A 99 6.41 4.15 0.51
C GLY A 99 6.87 5.53 1.00
N GLY A 100 6.78 6.54 0.14
CA GLY A 100 7.24 7.89 0.45
C GLY A 100 6.63 8.44 1.74
N CYS A 101 5.38 8.08 2.06
CA CYS A 101 4.78 8.36 3.37
C CYS A 101 4.76 7.12 4.27
N ILE A 102 4.14 6.05 3.78
CA ILE A 102 3.79 4.87 4.56
C ILE A 102 4.32 3.63 3.85
N TYR A 103 5.03 2.81 4.61
CA TYR A 103 5.34 1.44 4.22
C TYR A 103 4.73 0.47 5.24
N ILE A 104 4.04 -0.57 4.75
CA ILE A 104 3.61 -1.69 5.58
C ILE A 104 4.11 -3.03 5.03
N ASP A 105 4.68 -3.85 5.92
CA ASP A 105 4.92 -5.27 5.67
C ASP A 105 3.79 -6.07 6.32
N VAL A 106 3.04 -6.79 5.51
CA VAL A 106 1.81 -7.47 5.93
C VAL A 106 2.05 -8.98 5.90
N GLY A 107 2.24 -9.55 7.09
CA GLY A 107 2.40 -10.98 7.29
C GLY A 107 1.16 -11.77 6.90
N ILE A 108 1.35 -13.06 6.61
CA ILE A 108 0.27 -13.99 6.27
C ILE A 108 -0.77 -14.00 7.39
N GLY A 109 -2.04 -13.85 7.03
CA GLY A 109 -3.17 -13.79 7.96
C GLY A 109 -3.40 -12.42 8.60
N SER A 110 -2.62 -11.40 8.23
CA SER A 110 -2.78 -10.02 8.71
C SER A 110 -3.31 -9.05 7.64
N GLU A 111 -3.77 -9.56 6.50
CA GLU A 111 -4.20 -8.79 5.32
C GLU A 111 -5.40 -7.86 5.58
N ASP A 112 -6.22 -8.17 6.59
CA ASP A 112 -7.36 -7.37 7.04
C ASP A 112 -7.04 -6.44 8.23
N LYS A 113 -5.80 -6.48 8.75
CA LYS A 113 -5.40 -5.78 10.00
C LYS A 113 -4.87 -4.37 9.77
N PHE A 114 -5.27 -3.74 8.66
CA PHE A 114 -5.04 -2.32 8.41
C PHE A 114 -6.21 -1.68 7.68
N LYS A 115 -6.42 -0.39 7.97
CA LYS A 115 -7.41 0.45 7.27
C LYS A 115 -6.97 1.91 7.31
N PHE A 116 -6.82 2.52 6.16
CA PHE A 116 -6.36 3.90 5.96
C PHE A 116 -7.43 4.79 5.32
N ASP A 117 -8.70 4.49 5.56
CA ASP A 117 -9.84 5.27 5.04
C ASP A 117 -9.89 6.70 5.58
N GLY A 118 -9.17 7.01 6.65
CA GLY A 118 -8.92 8.36 7.13
C GLY A 118 -7.70 9.06 6.54
N ALA A 119 -6.90 8.43 5.67
CA ALA A 119 -5.72 9.06 5.09
C ALA A 119 -6.08 10.01 3.92
N SER A 120 -5.24 11.02 3.72
CA SER A 120 -5.25 11.93 2.58
C SER A 120 -3.81 12.22 2.17
N TYR A 121 -3.47 11.92 0.92
CA TYR A 121 -2.12 12.04 0.41
C TYR A 121 -1.99 13.22 -0.57
N SER A 122 -0.98 14.05 -0.35
CA SER A 122 -0.58 15.09 -1.30
C SER A 122 0.18 14.53 -2.50
N SER A 123 0.25 15.27 -3.60
CA SER A 123 0.96 14.87 -4.83
C SER A 123 2.48 15.08 -4.77
N ASP A 124 3.00 15.65 -3.69
CA ASP A 124 4.41 16.03 -3.52
C ASP A 124 5.22 15.05 -2.64
N ASN A 125 4.65 13.89 -2.34
CA ASN A 125 5.33 12.81 -1.65
C ASN A 125 6.22 12.01 -2.62
N GLU A 126 7.30 11.41 -2.12
CA GLU A 126 8.31 10.78 -2.97
C GLU A 126 8.84 9.47 -2.38
N GLY A 127 8.80 8.40 -3.16
CA GLY A 127 9.45 7.12 -2.87
C GLY A 127 9.84 6.44 -4.20
N ILE A 128 10.82 5.53 -4.17
CA ILE A 128 11.24 4.77 -5.36
C ILE A 128 10.04 4.00 -5.93
N TYR A 129 9.27 3.36 -5.04
CA TYR A 129 7.99 2.74 -5.36
C TYR A 129 6.96 3.14 -4.30
N GLY A 130 5.80 3.61 -4.74
CA GLY A 130 4.77 4.12 -3.84
C GLY A 130 5.15 5.49 -3.32
N ASN A 131 4.80 6.57 -4.03
CA ASN A 131 4.99 7.94 -3.55
C ASN A 131 4.28 8.15 -2.19
N ASN A 132 3.13 7.52 -2.02
CA ASN A 132 2.31 7.64 -0.82
C ASN A 132 2.40 6.39 0.05
N LEU A 133 1.95 5.26 -0.50
CA LEU A 133 1.79 4.00 0.22
C LEU A 133 2.49 2.87 -0.52
N PHE A 134 3.22 2.07 0.24
CA PHE A 134 3.72 0.78 -0.21
C PHE A 134 3.22 -0.36 0.68
N ILE A 135 2.69 -1.42 0.08
CA ILE A 135 2.23 -2.63 0.77
C ILE A 135 3.06 -3.84 0.32
N ASN A 136 3.84 -4.42 1.22
CA ASN A 136 4.51 -5.70 1.00
C ASN A 136 3.67 -6.83 1.60
N ALA A 137 2.79 -7.45 0.80
CA ALA A 137 1.96 -8.55 1.26
C ALA A 137 2.74 -9.88 1.20
N LYS A 138 2.78 -10.63 2.31
CA LYS A 138 3.45 -11.94 2.36
C LYS A 138 2.54 -13.12 2.00
N GLY A 139 1.22 -12.95 2.09
CA GLY A 139 0.23 -13.97 1.77
C GLY A 139 -0.44 -13.77 0.41
N SER A 140 -1.24 -12.72 0.27
CA SER A 140 -1.78 -12.31 -1.04
C SER A 140 -2.04 -10.81 -1.05
N LEU A 141 -1.53 -10.12 -2.07
CA LEU A 141 -1.81 -8.70 -2.26
C LEU A 141 -3.29 -8.47 -2.58
N ARG A 142 -3.93 -9.42 -3.28
CA ARG A 142 -5.38 -9.43 -3.54
C ARG A 142 -6.20 -9.48 -2.25
N SER A 143 -5.76 -10.24 -1.24
CA SER A 143 -6.41 -10.27 0.08
C SER A 143 -6.18 -8.99 0.87
N ALA A 144 -4.97 -8.41 0.79
CA ALA A 144 -4.65 -7.15 1.44
C ALA A 144 -5.38 -5.96 0.78
N VAL A 145 -5.61 -6.03 -0.53
CA VAL A 145 -6.23 -5.00 -1.35
C VAL A 145 -7.38 -5.62 -2.18
N PRO A 146 -8.55 -5.87 -1.57
CA PRO A 146 -9.66 -6.47 -2.29
C PRO A 146 -10.20 -5.54 -3.40
N ILE A 147 -10.90 -6.13 -4.36
CA ILE A 147 -11.61 -5.39 -5.41
C ILE A 147 -12.62 -4.43 -4.76
N ASN A 148 -12.74 -3.22 -5.32
CA ASN A 148 -13.58 -2.12 -4.85
C ASN A 148 -13.22 -1.61 -3.44
N GLN A 149 -11.97 -1.77 -3.01
CA GLN A 149 -11.49 -1.31 -1.70
C GLN A 149 -10.38 -0.24 -1.79
N GLY A 150 -10.37 0.60 -2.83
CA GLY A 150 -9.46 1.76 -2.89
C GLY A 150 -9.61 2.69 -1.67
N SER A 151 -10.85 2.84 -1.17
CA SER A 151 -11.15 3.60 0.05
C SER A 151 -10.49 3.03 1.31
N LYS A 152 -10.25 1.71 1.41
CA LYS A 152 -9.48 1.09 2.51
C LYS A 152 -8.07 1.67 2.57
N LEU A 153 -7.51 2.11 1.44
CA LEU A 153 -6.15 2.59 1.34
C LEU A 153 -6.04 4.12 1.50
N GLY A 154 -7.17 4.83 1.55
CA GLY A 154 -7.17 6.28 1.41
C GLY A 154 -6.80 6.73 -0.01
N ALA A 155 -7.06 5.88 -1.02
CA ALA A 155 -6.90 6.26 -2.43
C ALA A 155 -7.79 7.46 -2.77
N GLY A 156 -7.30 8.32 -3.67
CA GLY A 156 -8.09 9.38 -4.26
C GLY A 156 -9.11 8.85 -5.27
N GLU A 157 -9.60 9.73 -6.13
CA GLU A 157 -10.45 9.34 -7.25
C GLU A 157 -9.73 8.36 -8.19
N ASP A 158 -10.45 7.36 -8.70
CA ASP A 158 -9.89 6.34 -9.60
C ASP A 158 -9.23 6.98 -10.85
N SER A 159 -9.82 8.07 -11.36
CA SER A 159 -9.26 8.81 -12.50
C SER A 159 -7.92 9.49 -12.19
N TYR A 160 -7.69 9.88 -10.94
CA TYR A 160 -6.43 10.44 -10.47
C TYR A 160 -5.40 9.32 -10.24
N GLU A 161 -5.78 8.22 -9.57
CA GLU A 161 -4.83 7.13 -9.30
C GLU A 161 -4.43 6.38 -10.57
N LYS A 162 -5.32 6.26 -11.57
CA LYS A 162 -4.99 5.72 -12.91
C LYS A 162 -3.91 6.53 -13.63
N GLN A 163 -3.88 7.85 -13.43
CA GLN A 163 -2.86 8.73 -14.00
C GLN A 163 -1.56 8.75 -13.16
N ASN A 164 -1.65 8.36 -11.90
CA ASN A 164 -0.55 8.44 -10.94
C ASN A 164 -0.26 7.06 -10.33
N LEU A 165 -0.03 6.07 -11.20
CA LEU A 165 0.11 4.65 -10.82
C LEU A 165 1.20 4.39 -9.76
N ASN A 166 2.20 5.27 -9.63
CA ASN A 166 3.23 5.13 -8.60
C ASN A 166 2.81 5.61 -7.21
N ASN A 167 1.60 6.18 -7.02
CA ASN A 167 1.18 6.66 -5.70
C ASN A 167 1.03 5.54 -4.68
N LEU A 168 0.33 4.48 -5.09
CA LEU A 168 -0.03 3.35 -4.26
C LEU A 168 0.50 2.09 -4.93
N ILE A 169 1.54 1.48 -4.37
CA ILE A 169 2.19 0.29 -4.91
C ILE A 169 2.11 -0.85 -3.91
N GLY A 170 2.08 -2.08 -4.39
CA GLY A 170 2.39 -3.23 -3.55
C GLY A 170 3.15 -4.34 -4.27
N TYR A 171 3.61 -5.30 -3.47
CA TYR A 171 4.13 -6.58 -3.93
C TYR A 171 3.19 -7.70 -3.53
N ASP A 172 3.05 -8.65 -4.46
CA ASP A 172 2.44 -9.94 -4.20
C ASP A 172 3.54 -10.99 -3.97
N PRO A 173 3.37 -11.97 -3.07
CA PRO A 173 4.45 -12.88 -2.71
C PRO A 173 4.95 -13.76 -3.87
N SER A 174 4.13 -14.00 -4.90
CA SER A 174 4.56 -14.75 -6.08
C SER A 174 5.60 -13.99 -6.93
N ASN A 175 5.72 -12.67 -6.77
CA ASN A 175 6.65 -11.83 -7.53
C ASN A 175 7.07 -10.57 -6.72
N SER A 176 8.00 -10.74 -5.79
CA SER A 176 8.51 -9.63 -4.96
C SER A 176 9.47 -8.67 -5.68
N THR A 177 9.73 -8.90 -6.98
CA THR A 177 10.57 -8.04 -7.81
C THR A 177 9.77 -7.10 -8.70
N PHE A 178 8.44 -7.29 -8.80
CA PHE A 178 7.59 -6.50 -9.68
C PHE A 178 6.59 -5.67 -8.89
N ALA A 179 6.74 -4.35 -8.97
CA ALA A 179 5.85 -3.38 -8.33
C ALA A 179 4.51 -3.35 -9.05
N ILE A 180 3.43 -3.61 -8.31
CA ILE A 180 2.07 -3.62 -8.84
C ILE A 180 1.37 -2.34 -8.39
N PRO A 181 0.95 -1.46 -9.32
CA PRO A 181 0.05 -0.38 -9.00
C PRO A 181 -1.23 -0.90 -8.36
N LEU A 182 -1.51 -0.45 -7.13
CA LEU A 182 -2.67 -0.94 -6.38
C LEU A 182 -3.98 -0.57 -7.07
N TYR A 183 -3.99 0.47 -7.90
CA TYR A 183 -5.11 0.78 -8.80
C TYR A 183 -5.57 -0.45 -9.58
N TYR A 184 -4.65 -1.17 -10.24
CA TYR A 184 -4.98 -2.37 -11.01
C TYR A 184 -5.38 -3.56 -10.14
N VAL A 185 -4.98 -3.54 -8.87
CA VAL A 185 -5.45 -4.50 -7.90
C VAL A 185 -6.90 -4.17 -7.54
N TYR A 186 -7.19 -3.05 -6.87
CA TYR A 186 -8.56 -2.82 -6.36
C TYR A 186 -9.61 -2.48 -7.43
N THR A 187 -9.25 -2.20 -8.69
CA THR A 187 -10.23 -1.95 -9.75
C THR A 187 -10.45 -3.16 -10.65
N ILE A 188 -11.64 -3.24 -11.23
CA ILE A 188 -11.97 -4.18 -12.31
C ILE A 188 -11.66 -3.56 -13.68
N PRO A 189 -11.26 -4.33 -14.69
CA PRO A 189 -11.11 -3.84 -16.06
C PRO A 189 -12.41 -3.27 -16.62
N GLU A 190 -12.30 -2.25 -17.46
CA GLU A 190 -13.43 -1.61 -18.13
C GLU A 190 -14.27 -2.64 -18.90
N GLN A 191 -15.59 -2.58 -18.73
CA GLN A 191 -16.56 -3.51 -19.34
C GLN A 191 -16.32 -5.00 -19.02
N TYR A 192 -15.53 -5.32 -18.00
CA TYR A 192 -15.10 -6.69 -17.68
C TYR A 192 -14.31 -7.36 -18.82
N ILE A 193 -13.65 -6.58 -19.67
CA ILE A 193 -12.83 -7.08 -20.77
C ILE A 193 -11.39 -7.25 -20.28
N TYR A 194 -10.98 -8.51 -20.09
CA TYR A 194 -9.64 -8.87 -19.65
C TYR A 194 -8.67 -8.93 -20.82
N HIS A 195 -7.68 -8.04 -20.79
CA HIS A 195 -6.69 -7.90 -21.83
C HIS A 195 -5.51 -8.85 -21.59
N VAL A 196 -5.05 -9.47 -22.66
CA VAL A 196 -3.85 -10.34 -22.68
C VAL A 196 -2.87 -9.74 -23.68
N LYS A 197 -1.59 -9.73 -23.32
CA LYS A 197 -0.51 -9.16 -24.13
C LYS A 197 -0.45 -9.85 -25.50
N ASN A 198 -0.36 -9.05 -26.56
CA ASN A 198 -0.06 -9.55 -27.90
C ASN A 198 1.45 -9.89 -27.99
N PRO A 199 1.84 -11.16 -28.20
CA PRO A 199 3.26 -11.56 -28.28
C PRO A 199 4.01 -10.93 -29.45
N SER A 200 3.30 -10.50 -30.50
CA SER A 200 3.88 -9.92 -31.72
C SER A 200 4.08 -8.40 -31.65
N ASP A 201 3.62 -7.75 -30.57
CA ASP A 201 3.83 -6.32 -30.34
C ASP A 201 5.15 -6.11 -29.58
N SER A 202 6.21 -5.88 -30.35
CA SER A 202 7.55 -5.55 -29.83
C SER A 202 7.72 -4.07 -29.49
N GLY A 203 6.73 -3.22 -29.79
CA GLY A 203 6.80 -1.76 -29.67
C GLY A 203 5.97 -1.16 -28.55
N SER A 204 4.91 -1.82 -28.10
CA SER A 204 4.35 -1.60 -26.78
C SER A 204 5.31 -2.20 -25.74
N PHE A 205 5.34 -1.70 -24.51
CA PHE A 205 5.97 -2.34 -23.33
C PHE A 205 7.34 -1.83 -22.84
N VAL A 206 7.36 -0.58 -22.38
CA VAL A 206 8.31 -0.11 -21.35
C VAL A 206 7.89 -0.75 -20.00
N ASN A 207 8.84 -0.98 -19.08
CA ASN A 207 8.64 -1.53 -17.72
C ASN A 207 7.23 -1.24 -17.13
N GLY A 208 6.41 -2.26 -16.85
CA GLY A 208 4.97 -2.07 -16.51
C GLY A 208 3.97 -2.54 -17.57
N SER A 209 4.38 -3.49 -18.40
CA SER A 209 3.71 -3.95 -19.61
C SER A 209 2.83 -5.18 -19.44
N GLY A 210 2.14 -5.26 -18.31
CA GLY A 210 1.45 -6.47 -17.94
C GLY A 210 2.38 -7.58 -17.43
N ASP A 211 1.84 -8.41 -16.57
CA ASP A 211 2.52 -9.50 -15.86
C ASP A 211 1.40 -10.43 -15.36
N ASP A 212 1.66 -11.74 -15.26
CA ASP A 212 0.68 -12.69 -14.74
C ASP A 212 0.62 -12.57 -13.21
N ASN A 213 0.04 -11.47 -12.73
CA ASN A 213 -0.14 -11.13 -11.32
C ASN A 213 -1.58 -10.72 -10.99
N VAL A 214 -1.85 -10.60 -9.69
CA VAL A 214 -3.19 -10.36 -9.16
C VAL A 214 -3.87 -9.09 -9.67
N GLY A 215 -3.14 -8.14 -10.27
CA GLY A 215 -3.71 -6.92 -10.84
C GLY A 215 -3.89 -6.95 -12.37
N CYS A 216 -3.52 -8.03 -13.06
CA CYS A 216 -3.53 -8.04 -14.52
C CYS A 216 -4.93 -8.14 -15.15
N GLY A 217 -5.00 -7.77 -16.43
CA GLY A 217 -6.22 -7.82 -17.25
C GLY A 217 -6.70 -6.44 -17.69
N HIS A 218 -6.12 -5.37 -17.17
CA HIS A 218 -6.40 -4.02 -17.64
C HIS A 218 -5.74 -3.76 -18.99
N TYR A 219 -6.29 -2.87 -19.81
CA TYR A 219 -5.70 -2.52 -21.10
C TYR A 219 -4.24 -2.05 -20.97
N GLN A 220 -3.95 -1.23 -19.95
CA GLN A 220 -2.62 -0.71 -19.64
C GLN A 220 -1.79 -1.62 -18.72
N TRP A 221 -2.37 -2.74 -18.26
CA TRP A 221 -1.70 -3.75 -17.42
C TRP A 221 -2.26 -5.15 -17.76
N PRO A 222 -2.04 -5.63 -19.00
CA PRO A 222 -2.65 -6.86 -19.47
C PRO A 222 -2.03 -8.08 -18.76
N CYS A 223 -2.70 -9.22 -18.79
CA CYS A 223 -2.05 -10.48 -18.42
C CYS A 223 -1.08 -10.91 -19.53
N VAL A 224 -0.06 -11.71 -19.20
CA VAL A 224 0.87 -12.29 -20.18
C VAL A 224 0.22 -13.47 -20.89
N THR A 225 -0.55 -14.29 -20.17
CA THR A 225 -1.17 -15.49 -20.74
C THR A 225 -2.69 -15.42 -20.74
N ILE A 226 -3.31 -16.06 -21.74
CA ILE A 226 -4.78 -16.20 -21.83
C ILE A 226 -5.31 -16.96 -20.61
N LYS A 227 -4.59 -18.00 -20.17
CA LYS A 227 -4.95 -18.76 -18.97
C LYS A 227 -5.11 -17.84 -17.76
N TYR A 228 -4.13 -16.97 -17.51
CA TYR A 228 -4.17 -16.07 -16.38
C TYR A 228 -5.26 -14.99 -16.54
N GLY A 229 -5.48 -14.49 -17.77
CA GLY A 229 -6.60 -13.59 -18.06
C GLY A 229 -7.97 -14.20 -17.73
N LEU A 230 -8.17 -15.49 -18.04
CA LEU A 230 -9.39 -16.21 -17.67
C LEU A 230 -9.52 -16.40 -16.15
N GLU A 231 -8.43 -16.72 -15.46
CA GLU A 231 -8.40 -16.83 -14.00
C GLU A 231 -8.79 -15.50 -13.33
N GLN A 232 -8.21 -14.37 -13.76
CA GLN A 232 -8.57 -13.05 -13.23
C GLN A 232 -10.02 -12.66 -13.54
N SER A 233 -10.51 -12.96 -14.74
CA SER A 233 -11.92 -12.74 -15.09
C SER A 233 -12.85 -13.49 -14.16
N SER A 234 -12.54 -14.75 -13.83
CA SER A 234 -13.38 -15.59 -12.98
C SER A 234 -13.47 -15.10 -11.54
N ILE A 235 -12.44 -14.40 -11.05
CA ILE A 235 -12.39 -13.84 -9.70
C ILE A 235 -13.28 -12.58 -9.57
N ALA A 236 -13.36 -11.77 -10.63
CA ALA A 236 -14.08 -10.49 -10.59
C ALA A 236 -15.55 -10.59 -10.98
N SER A 237 -15.92 -11.54 -11.84
CA SER A 237 -17.33 -11.88 -12.03
C SER A 237 -17.78 -12.66 -10.80
N SER A 238 -18.79 -12.17 -10.07
CA SER A 238 -19.55 -13.05 -9.18
C SER A 238 -19.90 -14.33 -9.95
N PRO A 239 -19.81 -15.53 -9.37
CA PRO A 239 -20.16 -16.75 -10.08
C PRO A 239 -21.64 -16.63 -10.45
N ASN A 240 -21.91 -16.23 -11.69
CA ASN A 240 -23.22 -16.33 -12.27
C ASN A 240 -23.44 -17.83 -12.44
N ILE A 241 -24.11 -18.42 -11.45
CA ILE A 241 -24.80 -19.69 -11.61
C ILE A 241 -25.86 -19.42 -12.67
N ILE A 242 -25.60 -19.87 -13.90
CA ILE A 242 -26.63 -20.10 -14.90
C ILE A 242 -27.38 -21.37 -14.49
#